data_AF-A0A843CSP9-F1
#
_entry.id   AF-A0A843CSP9-F1
#
_cell.length_a   1.000
_cell.length_b   1.000
_cell.length_c   1.000
_cell.angle_alpha   90.00
_cell.angle_beta   90.00
_cell.angle_gamma   90.00
#
_symmetry.space_group_name_H-M   'P 1'
#
loop_
_entity.id
_entity.type
_entity.pdbx_description
1 polymer ?
#
loop_
_entity_poly.entity_id
_entity_poly.type
_entity_poly.pdbx_seq_one_letter_code
_entity_poly.pdbx_strand_id
1 'polypeptide(L)' 'MDVESYLNRIGYHGPRLPSVSVLRHLHRQHLLSVPFENLDVRLGRPIILDLRHFY' A
#
# COMPACT_ATOMS: atom_id res chain seq x y z
N MET A 1 4.99 -5.76 -8.81
CA MET A 1 5.29 -4.91 -7.65
C MET A 1 6.40 -3.96 -8.00
N ASP A 2 5.99 -2.74 -8.33
CA ASP A 2 6.85 -1.58 -8.40
C ASP A 2 6.90 -0.92 -7.02
N VAL A 3 8.06 -1.02 -6.36
CA VAL A 3 8.27 -0.47 -5.03
C VAL A 3 8.21 1.06 -5.05
N GLU A 4 8.67 1.71 -6.11
CA GLU A 4 8.61 3.17 -6.23
C GLU A 4 7.16 3.65 -6.32
N SER A 5 6.35 2.96 -7.13
CA SER A 5 4.93 3.27 -7.28
C SER A 5 4.18 3.17 -5.94
N TYR A 6 4.43 2.11 -5.16
CA TYR A 6 3.83 1.97 -3.83
C TYR A 6 4.29 3.07 -2.84
N LEU A 7 5.59 3.36 -2.80
CA LEU A 7 6.11 4.39 -1.89
C LEU A 7 5.59 5.78 -2.25
N ASN A 8 5.48 6.10 -3.54
CA ASN A 8 4.85 7.31 -4.02
C ASN A 8 3.34 7.36 -3.67
N ARG A 9 2.62 6.24 -3.83
CA ARG A 9 1.19 6.12 -3.51
C ARG A 9 0.89 6.39 -2.03
N ILE A 10 1.80 6.03 -1.13
CA ILE A 10 1.67 6.30 0.31
C ILE A 10 2.42 7.58 0.76
N GLY A 11 3.04 8.33 -0.16
CA GLY A 11 3.76 9.57 0.15
C GLY A 11 5.02 9.38 1.01
N TYR A 12 5.73 8.25 0.86
CA TYR A 12 6.96 7.98 1.60
C TYR A 12 8.21 8.23 0.76
N HIS A 13 9.00 9.23 1.16
CA HIS A 13 10.28 9.61 0.51
C HIS A 13 11.50 9.43 1.42
N GLY A 14 11.37 8.66 2.50
CA GLY A 14 12.42 8.46 3.50
C GLY A 14 13.39 7.30 3.22
N PRO A 15 14.31 7.02 4.17
CA PRO A 15 15.28 5.92 4.06
C PRO A 15 14.61 4.54 3.98
N ARG A 16 15.18 3.62 3.19
CA ARG A 16 14.62 2.27 3.00
C ARG A 16 15.38 1.18 3.77
N LEU A 17 16.14 1.58 4.78
CA LEU A 17 16.89 0.67 5.62
C LEU A 17 15.92 -0.13 6.50
N PRO A 18 16.07 -1.46 6.62
CA PRO A 18 15.17 -2.32 7.39
C PRO A 18 15.38 -2.07 8.89
N SER A 19 14.68 -1.07 9.41
CA SER A 19 14.73 -0.66 10.81
C SER A 19 13.33 -0.47 11.36
N VAL A 20 13.18 -0.58 12.68
CA VAL A 20 11.90 -0.41 13.36
C VAL A 20 11.31 0.99 13.11
N SER A 21 12.15 2.03 13.04
CA SER A 21 11.70 3.39 12.76
C SER A 21 11.14 3.52 11.33
N VAL A 22 11.82 2.95 10.33
CA VAL A 22 11.34 2.93 8.94
C VAL A 22 10.01 2.16 8.83
N LEU A 23 9.92 0.99 9.47
CA LEU A 23 8.68 0.20 9.48
C LEU A 23 7.50 0.99 10.07
N ARG A 24 7.70 1.68 11.20
CA ARG A 24 6.65 2.51 11.82
C ARG A 24 6.16 3.63 10.89
N HIS A 25 7.08 4.29 10.18
CA HIS A 25 6.71 5.32 9.22
C HIS A 25 5.93 4.76 8.03
N LEU A 26 6.42 3.68 7.42
CA LEU A 26 5.74 3.03 6.30
C LEU A 26 4.32 2.59 6.71
N HIS A 27 4.19 1.96 7.87
CA HIS A 27 2.90 1.51 8.40
C HIS A 27 1.93 2.68 8.63
N ARG A 28 2.39 3.77 9.27
CA ARG A 28 1.55 4.96 9.50
C ARG A 28 1.12 5.61 8.19
N GLN A 29 2.02 5.75 7.23
CA GLN A 29 1.71 6.35 5.93
C GLN A 29 0.71 5.51 5.13
N HIS A 30 0.83 4.19 5.17
CA HIS A 30 -0.14 3.28 4.57
C HIS A 30 -1.54 3.49 5.15
N LEU A 31 -1.67 3.49 6.48
CA LEU A 31 -2.97 3.67 7.14
C LEU A 31 -3.65 5.01 6.81
N LEU A 32 -2.86 6.06 6.57
CA LEU A 32 -3.39 7.38 6.21
C LEU A 32 -3.70 7.53 4.71
N SER A 33 -3.12 6.67 3.86
CA SER A 33 -3.18 6.82 2.40
C SER A 33 -4.04 5.76 1.70
N VAL A 34 -4.19 4.58 2.30
CA VAL A 34 -4.91 3.42 1.73
C VAL A 34 -6.15 3.17 2.60
N PRO A 35 -7.36 3.47 2.10
CA PRO A 35 -8.58 3.24 2.85
C PRO A 35 -8.87 1.74 2.97
N PHE A 36 -9.47 1.36 4.09
CA PHE A 36 -10.07 0.03 4.25
C PHE A 36 -11.48 0.05 3.67
N GLU A 37 -11.78 -0.84 2.72
CA GLU A 37 -13.06 -0.83 1.99
C GLU A 37 -13.47 -2.23 1.51
N ASN A 38 -14.74 -2.37 1.08
CA ASN A 38 -15.31 -3.60 0.52
C ASN A 38 -16.31 -3.34 -0.63
N LEU A 39 -16.12 -2.25 -1.37
CA LEU A 39 -17.00 -1.78 -2.45
C LEU A 39 -17.10 -2.81 -3.58
N ASP A 40 -15.99 -3.38 -4.03
CA ASP A 40 -16.01 -4.36 -5.11
C ASP A 40 -16.77 -5.64 -4.73
N VAL A 41 -16.68 -6.07 -3.47
CA VAL A 41 -17.49 -7.19 -2.94
C VAL A 41 -18.99 -6.86 -3.05
N ARG A 42 -19.37 -5.63 -2.67
CA ARG A 42 -20.77 -5.17 -2.74
C ARG A 42 -21.26 -5.03 -4.19
N LEU A 43 -20.36 -4.77 -5.13
CA LEU A 43 -20.66 -4.68 -6.57
C LEU A 43 -20.56 -6.03 -7.29
N GLY A 44 -20.24 -7.13 -6.59
CA GLY A 44 -20.08 -8.45 -7.19
C GLY A 44 -18.87 -8.56 -8.13
N ARG A 45 -17.88 -7.67 -7.99
CA ARG A 45 -16.63 -7.71 -8.75
C ARG A 45 -15.63 -8.64 -8.07
N PRO A 46 -14.90 -9.48 -8.84
CA PRO A 46 -13.93 -10.40 -8.26
C PRO A 46 -12.74 -9.64 -7.66
N ILE A 47 -12.30 -10.07 -6.47
CA ILE A 47 -11.06 -9.56 -5.85
C ILE A 47 -9.87 -10.31 -6.43
N ILE A 48 -9.00 -9.61 -7.14
CA ILE A 48 -7.81 -10.18 -7.76
C ILE A 48 -6.61 -10.01 -6.81
N LEU A 49 -6.06 -11.12 -6.33
CA LEU A 49 -4.91 -11.16 -5.43
C LEU A 49 -3.61 -11.55 -6.17
N ASP A 50 -3.41 -10.97 -7.35
CA ASP A 50 -2.21 -11.18 -8.17
C ASP A 50 -1.29 -9.96 -8.09
N LEU A 51 0.01 -10.20 -7.85
CA LEU A 51 1.00 -9.15 -7.61
C LEU A 51 1.20 -8.18 -8.80
N ARG A 52 0.83 -8.57 -10.01
CA ARG A 52 0.92 -7.74 -11.22
C ARG A 52 -0.26 -6.78 -11.36
N HIS A 53 -1.33 -7.01 -10.60
CA HIS A 53 -2.52 -6.14 -10.56
C HIS A 53 -2.43 -5.09 -9.45
N PHE A 54 -1.48 -5.27 -8.53
CA PHE A 54 -1.05 -4.23 -7.60
C PHE A 54 0.10 -3.44 -8.22
N TYR A 55 0.22 -2.18 -7.80
CA TYR A 55 1.21 -1.19 -8.26
C TYR A 55 2.56 -1.78 -8.69
#